data_AF-A0A382ZG46-F1
#
_entry.id   AF-A0A382ZG46-F1
#
_cell.length_a   1.000
_cell.length_b   1.000
_cell.length_c   1.000
_cell.angle_alpha   90.00
_cell.angle_beta   90.00
_cell.angle_gamma   90.00
#
_symmetry.space_group_name_H-M   'P 1'
#
loop_
_entity.id
_entity.type
_entity.pdbx_description
1 polymer ?
#
loop_
_entity_poly.entity_id
_entity_poly.type
_entity_poly.pdbx_seq_one_letter_code
_entity_poly.pdbx_strand_id
1 'polypeptide(L)'
;ERYKRQLKSGLIPTKYKLSPRPDHVPSWKSLSATEKQWESDRMEVFAAMVDVLDRNVGRLVSYLKEKNLLEDTLILFCSDNGACPFERTRGREYKPWDPKSYWTYDASWAHVGNTPFRLYKQNQHEGGISSPLIVHWPEGLKTKPGSITRQPGHLIDFMATFVDLGKAKYPKQVGERKIDPLQGKSLGPIFAGKTRDPHETLYFHFGTDRALRQGDWKLSSAKLGRWELFNVDEDRTETNDLSSEHPERVTAMSKEW
;
A
#
# COMPACT_ATOMS: atom_id res chain seq x y z
N GLU A 1 -15.87 -4.52 11.77
CA GLU A 1 -16.02 -5.82 11.08
C GLU A 1 -14.82 -6.17 10.21
N ARG A 2 -14.41 -5.29 9.26
CA ARG A 2 -13.24 -5.46 8.37
C ARG A 2 -11.98 -5.97 9.07
N TYR A 3 -11.55 -5.29 10.14
CA TYR A 3 -10.38 -5.70 10.94
C TYR A 3 -10.47 -7.16 11.44
N LYS A 4 -11.61 -7.56 12.00
CA LYS A 4 -11.85 -8.95 12.45
C LYS A 4 -11.76 -9.95 11.29
N ARG A 5 -12.23 -9.57 10.09
CA ARG A 5 -12.13 -10.42 8.89
C ARG A 5 -10.67 -10.56 8.41
N GLN A 6 -9.89 -9.47 8.40
CA GLN A 6 -8.47 -9.50 8.04
C GLN A 6 -7.62 -10.34 9.01
N LEU A 7 -7.94 -10.29 10.31
CA LEU A 7 -7.36 -11.17 11.31
C LEU A 7 -7.72 -12.64 11.04
N LYS A 8 -9.00 -12.93 10.83
CA LYS A 8 -9.49 -14.29 10.56
C LYS A 8 -8.90 -14.90 9.29
N SER A 9 -8.65 -14.10 8.26
CA SER A 9 -8.04 -14.57 7.01
C SER A 9 -6.51 -14.69 7.07
N GLY A 10 -5.87 -14.22 8.15
CA GLY A 10 -4.41 -14.22 8.28
C GLY A 10 -3.70 -13.17 7.42
N LEU A 11 -4.43 -12.25 6.77
CA LEU A 11 -3.86 -11.15 5.98
C LEU A 11 -2.99 -10.23 6.84
N ILE A 12 -3.39 -10.03 8.10
CA ILE A 12 -2.59 -9.32 9.10
C ILE A 12 -2.33 -10.23 10.31
N PRO A 13 -1.15 -10.14 10.96
CA PRO A 13 -0.88 -10.78 12.23
C PRO A 13 -1.88 -10.35 13.33
N THR A 14 -2.14 -11.26 14.27
CA THR A 14 -2.99 -10.99 15.43
C THR A 14 -2.42 -9.96 16.40
N LYS A 15 -1.10 -9.75 16.37
CA LYS A 15 -0.43 -8.72 17.18
C LYS A 15 -0.72 -7.28 16.73
N TYR A 16 -1.11 -7.07 15.47
CA TYR A 16 -1.39 -5.72 14.96
C TYR A 16 -2.69 -5.18 15.52
N LYS A 17 -2.61 -4.04 16.20
CA LYS A 17 -3.78 -3.35 16.78
C LYS A 17 -4.49 -2.52 15.73
N LEU A 18 -5.80 -2.37 15.87
CA LEU A 18 -6.56 -1.42 15.04
C LEU A 18 -6.15 0.02 15.40
N SER A 19 -5.73 0.81 14.41
CA SER A 19 -5.46 2.23 14.62
C SER A 19 -6.71 2.98 15.12
N PRO A 20 -6.55 4.00 15.97
CA PRO A 20 -7.68 4.78 16.46
C PRO A 20 -8.34 5.56 15.31
N ARG A 21 -9.65 5.74 15.40
CA ARG A 21 -10.38 6.65 14.50
C ARG A 21 -9.89 8.09 14.76
N PRO A 22 -9.50 8.85 13.73
CA PRO A 22 -9.15 10.26 13.90
C PRO A 22 -10.32 11.07 14.47
N ASP A 23 -10.04 12.04 15.34
CA ASP A 23 -11.08 12.82 16.02
C ASP A 23 -11.98 13.61 15.06
N HIS A 24 -11.44 14.06 13.93
CA HIS A 24 -12.17 14.80 12.90
C HIS A 24 -13.09 13.92 12.03
N VAL A 25 -12.98 12.59 12.10
CA VAL A 25 -13.83 11.66 11.34
C VAL A 25 -15.03 11.28 12.20
N PRO A 26 -16.28 11.65 11.86
CA PRO A 26 -17.44 11.31 12.68
C PRO A 26 -17.66 9.80 12.76
N SER A 27 -18.26 9.33 13.86
CA SER A 27 -18.63 7.92 13.97
C SER A 27 -19.88 7.63 13.12
N TRP A 28 -19.99 6.44 12.55
CA TRP A 28 -21.21 6.05 11.82
C TRP A 28 -22.48 6.23 12.65
N LYS A 29 -22.42 5.95 13.97
CA LYS A 29 -23.57 6.05 14.86
C LYS A 29 -24.05 7.49 15.07
N SER A 30 -23.15 8.47 15.00
CA SER A 30 -23.47 9.89 15.20
C SER A 30 -24.09 10.56 13.97
N LEU A 31 -24.05 9.91 12.80
CA LEU A 31 -24.66 10.44 11.58
C LEU A 31 -26.19 10.30 11.60
N SER A 32 -26.88 11.30 11.07
CA SER A 32 -28.31 11.26 10.74
C SER A 32 -28.61 10.19 9.69
N ALA A 33 -29.90 9.85 9.51
CA ALA A 33 -30.31 8.88 8.50
C ALA A 33 -29.94 9.34 7.07
N THR A 34 -30.11 10.63 6.78
CA THR A 34 -29.78 11.21 5.48
C THR A 34 -28.27 11.19 5.21
N GLU A 35 -27.45 11.53 6.21
CA GLU A 35 -25.99 11.43 6.07
C GLU A 35 -25.54 9.97 5.88
N LYS A 36 -26.11 9.02 6.63
CA LYS A 36 -25.82 7.58 6.44
C LYS A 36 -26.17 7.12 5.02
N GLN A 37 -27.33 7.52 4.50
CA GLN A 37 -27.70 7.17 3.14
C GLN A 37 -26.73 7.77 2.13
N TRP A 38 -26.34 9.04 2.31
CA TRP A 38 -25.38 9.69 1.45
C TRP A 38 -24.01 9.00 1.44
N GLU A 39 -23.49 8.64 2.62
CA GLU A 39 -22.24 7.89 2.73
C GLU A 39 -22.31 6.51 2.08
N SER A 40 -23.44 5.81 2.22
CA SER A 40 -23.68 4.54 1.54
C SER A 40 -23.66 4.71 0.03
N ASP A 41 -24.40 5.69 -0.51
CA ASP A 41 -24.43 6.00 -1.95
C ASP A 41 -23.02 6.25 -2.50
N ARG A 42 -22.18 7.01 -1.76
CA ARG A 42 -20.78 7.28 -2.16
C ARG A 42 -19.94 6.00 -2.18
N MET A 43 -20.08 5.16 -1.16
CA MET A 43 -19.31 3.91 -1.06
C MET A 43 -19.78 2.87 -2.09
N GLU A 44 -21.06 2.85 -2.45
CA GLU A 44 -21.62 1.99 -3.51
C GLU A 44 -21.01 2.34 -4.88
N VAL A 45 -20.90 3.63 -5.21
CA VAL A 45 -20.23 4.07 -6.44
C VAL A 45 -18.76 3.68 -6.44
N PHE A 46 -18.04 3.87 -5.32
CA PHE A 46 -16.66 3.42 -5.22
C PHE A 46 -16.53 1.90 -5.40
N ALA A 47 -17.41 1.12 -4.78
CA ALA A 47 -17.44 -0.33 -4.94
C ALA A 47 -17.71 -0.73 -6.40
N ALA A 48 -18.62 -0.03 -7.10
CA ALA A 48 -18.88 -0.24 -8.52
C ALA A 48 -17.66 0.07 -9.39
N MET A 49 -16.88 1.12 -9.06
CA MET A 49 -15.62 1.41 -9.76
C MET A 49 -14.60 0.26 -9.61
N VAL A 50 -14.47 -0.31 -8.41
CA VAL A 50 -13.58 -1.45 -8.14
C VAL A 50 -14.08 -2.71 -8.86
N ASP A 51 -15.38 -2.97 -8.89
CA ASP A 51 -15.97 -4.09 -9.62
C ASP A 51 -15.78 -3.96 -11.15
N VAL A 52 -15.92 -2.76 -11.71
CA VAL A 52 -15.61 -2.51 -13.14
C VAL A 52 -14.13 -2.74 -13.43
N LEU A 53 -13.23 -2.30 -12.54
CA LEU A 53 -11.80 -2.57 -12.66
C LEU A 53 -11.53 -4.09 -12.66
N ASP A 54 -12.07 -4.81 -11.69
CA ASP A 54 -11.88 -6.27 -11.55
C ASP A 54 -12.38 -7.04 -12.78
N ARG A 55 -13.56 -6.69 -13.30
CA ARG A 55 -14.08 -7.28 -14.55
C ARG A 55 -13.15 -7.06 -15.73
N ASN A 56 -12.51 -5.90 -15.83
CA ASN A 56 -11.55 -5.63 -16.92
C ASN A 56 -10.24 -6.40 -16.74
N VAL A 57 -9.77 -6.59 -15.51
CA VAL A 57 -8.67 -7.53 -15.22
C VAL A 57 -9.07 -8.95 -15.62
N GLY A 58 -10.29 -9.38 -15.31
CA GLY A 58 -10.85 -10.68 -15.71
C GLY A 58 -10.90 -10.89 -17.22
N ARG A 59 -11.19 -9.83 -18.01
CA ARG A 59 -11.11 -9.87 -19.48
C ARG A 59 -9.69 -10.09 -19.98
N LEU A 60 -8.70 -9.38 -19.41
CA LEU A 60 -7.29 -9.57 -19.75
C LEU A 60 -6.81 -10.98 -19.42
N VAL A 61 -7.13 -11.48 -18.22
CA VAL A 61 -6.77 -12.85 -17.80
C VAL A 61 -7.43 -13.90 -18.69
N SER A 62 -8.71 -13.72 -19.04
CA SER A 62 -9.43 -14.62 -19.96
C SER A 62 -8.77 -14.67 -21.33
N TYR A 63 -8.35 -13.51 -21.87
CA TYR A 63 -7.62 -13.44 -23.13
C TYR A 63 -6.28 -14.18 -23.06
N LEU A 64 -5.51 -13.99 -21.99
CA LEU A 64 -4.25 -14.72 -21.79
C LEU A 64 -4.45 -16.24 -21.71
N LYS A 65 -5.54 -16.71 -21.09
CA LYS A 65 -5.92 -18.13 -21.08
C LYS A 65 -6.25 -18.64 -22.48
N GLU A 66 -7.09 -17.91 -23.22
CA GLU A 66 -7.48 -18.27 -24.59
C GLU A 66 -6.26 -18.39 -25.52
N LYS A 67 -5.24 -17.54 -25.32
CA LYS A 67 -3.99 -17.59 -26.08
C LYS A 67 -2.96 -18.58 -25.54
N ASN A 68 -3.27 -19.34 -24.49
CA ASN A 68 -2.34 -20.22 -23.79
C ASN A 68 -1.06 -19.52 -23.31
N LEU A 69 -1.18 -18.24 -22.92
CA LEU A 69 -0.06 -17.41 -22.44
C LEU A 69 -0.06 -17.23 -20.92
N LEU A 70 -1.18 -17.52 -20.23
CA LEU A 70 -1.31 -17.21 -18.81
C LEU A 70 -0.26 -17.91 -17.93
N GLU A 71 0.07 -19.16 -18.24
CA GLU A 71 0.95 -19.99 -17.40
C GLU A 71 2.36 -19.38 -17.26
N ASP A 72 2.90 -18.82 -18.36
CA ASP A 72 4.19 -18.12 -18.40
C ASP A 72 4.05 -16.58 -18.32
N THR A 73 2.92 -16.07 -17.82
CA THR A 73 2.75 -14.63 -17.61
C THR A 73 2.83 -14.28 -16.12
N LEU A 74 3.83 -13.45 -15.77
CA LEU A 74 3.88 -12.81 -14.46
C LEU A 74 2.89 -11.64 -14.39
N ILE A 75 1.90 -11.75 -13.51
CA ILE A 75 0.94 -10.68 -13.18
C ILE A 75 1.28 -10.15 -11.79
N LEU A 76 1.56 -8.85 -11.72
CA LEU A 76 1.70 -8.07 -10.49
C LEU A 76 0.54 -7.09 -10.40
N PHE A 77 -0.38 -7.29 -9.46
CA PHE A 77 -1.49 -6.37 -9.23
C PHE A 77 -1.26 -5.58 -7.94
N CYS A 78 -1.14 -4.27 -8.05
CA CYS A 78 -0.82 -3.39 -6.92
C CYS A 78 -1.56 -2.06 -7.03
N SER A 79 -1.89 -1.45 -5.89
CA SER A 79 -2.29 -0.05 -5.83
C SER A 79 -1.05 0.87 -5.75
N ASP A 80 -1.13 2.07 -6.30
CA ASP A 80 0.00 3.01 -6.35
C ASP A 80 0.28 3.71 -5.00
N ASN A 81 -0.71 3.74 -4.10
CA ASN A 81 -0.61 4.29 -2.75
C ASN A 81 -1.80 3.85 -1.87
N GLY A 82 -1.79 4.27 -0.61
CA GLY A 82 -2.92 4.16 0.30
C GLY A 82 -4.18 4.91 -0.16
N ALA A 83 -5.30 4.69 0.53
CA ALA A 83 -6.59 5.27 0.17
C ALA A 83 -6.56 6.81 0.13
N CYS A 84 -7.36 7.39 -0.77
CA CYS A 84 -7.38 8.84 -1.03
C CYS A 84 -8.23 9.59 0.02
N PRO A 85 -7.67 10.53 0.81
CA PRO A 85 -8.39 11.21 1.88
C PRO A 85 -9.08 12.51 1.46
N PHE A 86 -8.93 12.93 0.21
CA PHE A 86 -9.35 14.28 -0.17
C PHE A 86 -10.87 14.38 -0.25
N GLU A 87 -11.39 15.56 0.13
CA GLU A 87 -12.79 15.95 0.01
C GLU A 87 -12.93 17.03 -1.05
N ARG A 88 -12.79 16.64 -2.32
CA ARG A 88 -13.00 17.53 -3.46
C ARG A 88 -14.35 17.23 -4.08
N THR A 89 -15.16 18.25 -4.29
CA THR A 89 -16.49 18.04 -4.85
C THR A 89 -17.00 19.20 -5.72
N ARG A 90 -17.80 18.86 -6.74
CA ARG A 90 -18.62 19.75 -7.57
C ARG A 90 -19.96 19.06 -7.86
N GLY A 91 -21.03 19.83 -8.06
CA GLY A 91 -22.36 19.28 -8.35
C GLY A 91 -22.96 18.51 -7.17
N ARG A 92 -23.03 19.14 -5.98
CA ARG A 92 -23.48 18.51 -4.72
C ARG A 92 -24.98 18.17 -4.72
N GLU A 93 -25.73 18.81 -5.58
CA GLU A 93 -27.15 18.57 -5.83
C GLU A 93 -27.41 17.27 -6.59
N TYR A 94 -26.38 16.71 -7.23
CA TYR A 94 -26.47 15.45 -7.96
C TYR A 94 -26.02 14.26 -7.10
N LYS A 95 -26.60 13.10 -7.39
CA LYS A 95 -26.18 11.84 -6.77
C LYS A 95 -24.74 11.48 -7.17
N PRO A 96 -23.99 10.69 -6.37
CA PRO A 96 -22.58 10.40 -6.64
C PRO A 96 -22.29 9.65 -7.95
N TRP A 97 -23.29 8.98 -8.53
CA TRP A 97 -23.19 8.31 -9.83
C TRP A 97 -23.58 9.19 -11.02
N ASP A 98 -24.11 10.39 -10.77
CA ASP A 98 -24.50 11.30 -11.85
C ASP A 98 -23.22 11.80 -12.55
N PRO A 99 -23.15 11.77 -13.89
CA PRO A 99 -21.99 12.24 -14.65
C PRO A 99 -21.68 13.73 -14.45
N LYS A 100 -22.61 14.52 -13.92
CA LYS A 100 -22.39 15.94 -13.55
C LYS A 100 -21.83 16.11 -12.14
N SER A 101 -21.83 15.06 -11.33
CA SER A 101 -21.25 15.08 -10.00
C SER A 101 -19.73 14.86 -10.06
N TYR A 102 -19.04 15.41 -9.07
CA TYR A 102 -17.66 15.05 -8.79
C TYR A 102 -17.55 14.85 -7.29
N TRP A 103 -17.24 13.64 -6.86
CA TRP A 103 -17.04 13.28 -5.47
C TRP A 103 -15.80 12.38 -5.35
N THR A 104 -14.97 12.67 -4.36
CA THR A 104 -13.81 11.85 -3.99
C THR A 104 -14.12 10.96 -2.79
N TYR A 105 -13.21 10.01 -2.51
CA TYR A 105 -13.40 8.98 -1.49
C TYR A 105 -13.53 9.53 -0.06
N ASP A 106 -12.72 10.54 0.29
CA ASP A 106 -12.63 11.23 1.60
C ASP A 106 -11.84 10.54 2.73
N ALA A 107 -11.59 11.29 3.80
CA ALA A 107 -10.81 10.84 4.94
C ALA A 107 -11.52 9.74 5.76
N SER A 108 -12.85 9.74 5.80
CA SER A 108 -13.67 8.77 6.54
C SER A 108 -13.56 7.39 5.88
N TRP A 109 -13.81 7.30 4.58
CA TRP A 109 -13.70 6.06 3.84
C TRP A 109 -12.24 5.66 3.58
N ALA A 110 -11.30 6.61 3.50
CA ALA A 110 -9.88 6.30 3.47
C ALA A 110 -9.43 5.58 4.76
N HIS A 111 -9.87 6.05 5.93
CA HIS A 111 -9.59 5.38 7.20
C HIS A 111 -10.14 3.95 7.23
N VAL A 112 -11.34 3.72 6.69
CA VAL A 112 -11.90 2.36 6.54
C VAL A 112 -11.08 1.53 5.54
N GLY A 113 -10.74 2.11 4.39
CA GLY A 113 -9.99 1.46 3.30
C GLY A 113 -8.62 0.96 3.75
N ASN A 114 -7.96 1.75 4.60
CA ASN A 114 -6.61 1.46 5.09
C ASN A 114 -6.55 0.57 6.34
N THR A 115 -7.70 0.09 6.84
CA THR A 115 -7.73 -0.79 8.03
C THR A 115 -6.66 -1.91 7.91
N PRO A 116 -5.80 -2.10 8.92
CA PRO A 116 -5.78 -1.45 10.24
C PRO A 116 -4.86 -0.23 10.35
N PHE A 117 -4.19 0.16 9.27
CA PHE A 117 -3.10 1.13 9.27
C PHE A 117 -3.56 2.57 9.49
N ARG A 118 -2.66 3.36 10.09
CA ARG A 118 -2.85 4.77 10.39
C ARG A 118 -2.60 5.63 9.14
N LEU A 119 -3.37 6.70 9.01
CA LEU A 119 -3.27 7.69 7.92
C LEU A 119 -3.49 7.07 6.52
N TYR A 120 -3.09 7.78 5.46
CA TYR A 120 -3.57 7.57 4.10
C TYR A 120 -2.64 8.18 3.04
N LYS A 121 -3.07 8.23 1.77
CA LYS A 121 -2.31 8.80 0.65
C LYS A 121 -1.61 10.11 1.02
N GLN A 122 -0.38 10.28 0.54
CA GLN A 122 0.60 11.34 0.85
C GLN A 122 1.36 11.19 2.17
N ASN A 123 0.83 10.48 3.16
CA ASN A 123 1.57 10.23 4.39
C ASN A 123 2.60 9.10 4.21
N GLN A 124 3.72 9.16 4.92
CA GLN A 124 4.73 8.08 4.91
C GLN A 124 4.49 7.01 5.99
N HIS A 125 3.35 7.09 6.66
CA HIS A 125 2.82 6.05 7.53
C HIS A 125 2.31 4.87 6.69
N GLU A 126 2.20 3.69 7.30
CA GLU A 126 1.83 2.45 6.59
C GLU A 126 0.48 2.57 5.88
N GLY A 127 -0.46 3.38 6.36
CA GLY A 127 -1.71 3.63 5.65
C GLY A 127 -1.55 4.40 4.35
N GLY A 128 -0.45 5.13 4.15
CA GLY A 128 -0.12 5.82 2.90
C GLY A 128 0.77 5.02 1.95
N ILE A 129 1.63 4.14 2.49
CA ILE A 129 2.68 3.46 1.71
C ILE A 129 2.54 1.93 1.62
N SER A 130 1.65 1.30 2.39
CA SER A 130 1.42 -0.14 2.34
C SER A 130 0.28 -0.50 1.39
N SER A 131 0.58 -0.61 0.09
CA SER A 131 -0.37 -1.13 -0.91
C SER A 131 -0.44 -2.66 -0.91
N PRO A 132 -1.62 -3.27 -1.17
CA PRO A 132 -1.70 -4.70 -1.43
C PRO A 132 -1.00 -5.04 -2.75
N LEU A 133 -0.17 -6.07 -2.75
CA LEU A 133 0.41 -6.67 -3.95
C LEU A 133 -0.06 -8.12 -4.05
N ILE A 134 -0.74 -8.45 -5.16
CA ILE A 134 -1.07 -9.82 -5.54
C ILE A 134 -0.15 -10.22 -6.67
N VAL A 135 0.47 -11.39 -6.54
CA VAL A 135 1.36 -11.98 -7.55
C VAL A 135 0.74 -13.26 -8.07
N HIS A 136 0.65 -13.39 -9.39
CA HIS A 136 0.20 -14.60 -10.07
C HIS A 136 1.17 -14.92 -11.20
N TRP A 137 1.77 -16.10 -11.16
CA TRP A 137 2.65 -16.62 -12.21
C TRP A 137 2.74 -18.15 -12.06
N PRO A 138 1.87 -18.92 -12.76
CA PRO A 138 1.74 -20.35 -12.52
C PRO A 138 3.03 -21.14 -12.70
N GLU A 139 3.78 -20.87 -13.77
CA GLU A 139 5.04 -21.60 -14.02
C GLU A 139 6.18 -21.13 -13.13
N GLY A 140 6.23 -19.84 -12.77
CA GLY A 140 7.36 -19.26 -12.03
C GLY A 140 7.22 -19.28 -10.50
N LEU A 141 6.01 -19.20 -9.95
CA LEU A 141 5.82 -19.29 -8.50
C LEU A 141 6.06 -20.72 -8.01
N LYS A 142 6.94 -20.87 -7.02
CA LYS A 142 7.19 -22.15 -6.32
C LYS A 142 6.55 -22.21 -4.94
N THR A 143 5.90 -21.12 -4.52
CA THR A 143 5.06 -21.07 -3.31
C THR A 143 3.72 -21.77 -3.54
N LYS A 144 3.10 -22.27 -2.46
CA LYS A 144 1.74 -22.81 -2.54
C LYS A 144 0.74 -21.70 -2.96
N PRO A 145 -0.25 -21.96 -3.82
CA PRO A 145 -1.31 -20.99 -4.10
C PRO A 145 -1.97 -20.48 -2.82
N GLY A 146 -2.20 -19.16 -2.74
CA GLY A 146 -2.74 -18.51 -1.55
C GLY A 146 -1.72 -18.26 -0.42
N SER A 147 -0.43 -18.55 -0.63
CA SER A 147 0.61 -18.19 0.35
C SER A 147 0.70 -16.67 0.56
N ILE A 148 0.99 -16.27 1.80
CA ILE A 148 1.21 -14.87 2.18
C ILE A 148 2.68 -14.72 2.60
N THR A 149 3.40 -13.83 1.94
CA THR A 149 4.74 -13.40 2.37
C THR A 149 4.65 -12.11 3.19
N ARG A 150 5.50 -12.00 4.22
CA ARG A 150 5.68 -10.77 5.01
C ARG A 150 7.04 -10.13 4.80
N GLN A 151 7.87 -10.72 3.91
CA GLN A 151 9.13 -10.11 3.52
C GLN A 151 8.85 -8.76 2.87
N PRO A 152 9.55 -7.68 3.27
CA PRO A 152 9.36 -6.38 2.66
C PRO A 152 9.52 -6.43 1.14
N GLY A 153 8.72 -5.66 0.42
CA GLY A 153 8.82 -5.41 -1.01
C GLY A 153 8.53 -3.94 -1.27
N HIS A 154 9.20 -3.34 -2.24
CA HIS A 154 9.02 -1.93 -2.59
C HIS A 154 8.87 -1.76 -4.11
N LEU A 155 8.20 -0.71 -4.58
CA LEU A 155 7.99 -0.51 -6.03
C LEU A 155 9.29 -0.41 -6.82
N ILE A 156 10.38 0.06 -6.20
CA ILE A 156 11.72 0.07 -6.82
C ILE A 156 12.21 -1.34 -7.19
N ASP A 157 11.70 -2.37 -6.51
CA ASP A 157 12.08 -3.78 -6.74
C ASP A 157 11.51 -4.33 -8.04
N PHE A 158 10.50 -3.69 -8.64
CA PHE A 158 9.88 -4.19 -9.87
C PHE A 158 10.87 -4.20 -11.03
N MET A 159 11.62 -3.11 -11.23
CA MET A 159 12.64 -3.07 -12.28
C MET A 159 13.71 -4.14 -12.06
N ALA A 160 14.19 -4.30 -10.83
CA ALA A 160 15.18 -5.33 -10.52
C ALA A 160 14.64 -6.75 -10.77
N THR A 161 13.37 -6.98 -10.44
CA THR A 161 12.68 -8.24 -10.69
C THR A 161 12.55 -8.52 -12.19
N PHE A 162 12.15 -7.54 -13.00
CA PHE A 162 12.01 -7.74 -14.45
C PHE A 162 13.35 -7.97 -15.14
N VAL A 163 14.40 -7.27 -14.72
CA VAL A 163 15.77 -7.48 -15.22
C VAL A 163 16.26 -8.90 -14.91
N ASP A 164 16.07 -9.35 -13.67
CA ASP A 164 16.44 -10.69 -13.22
C ASP A 164 15.69 -11.79 -13.99
N LEU A 165 14.36 -11.73 -14.00
CA LEU A 165 13.52 -12.73 -14.67
C LEU A 165 13.71 -12.73 -16.19
N GLY A 166 13.86 -11.55 -16.79
CA GLY A 166 14.12 -11.40 -18.22
C GLY A 166 15.56 -11.73 -18.62
N LYS A 167 16.43 -12.09 -17.66
CA LYS A 167 17.87 -12.33 -17.88
C LYS A 167 18.54 -11.17 -18.62
N ALA A 168 18.06 -9.95 -18.38
CA ALA A 168 18.51 -8.75 -19.03
C ALA A 168 19.74 -8.17 -18.33
N LYS A 169 20.47 -7.30 -19.03
CA LYS A 169 21.53 -6.49 -18.44
C LYS A 169 20.99 -5.08 -18.20
N TYR A 170 20.99 -4.64 -16.95
CA TYR A 170 20.62 -3.25 -16.63
C TYR A 170 21.67 -2.29 -17.23
N PRO A 171 21.28 -1.34 -18.09
CA PRO A 171 22.23 -0.51 -18.80
C PRO A 171 22.89 0.51 -17.87
N LYS A 172 24.19 0.75 -18.05
CA LYS A 172 24.89 1.87 -17.40
C LYS A 172 24.73 3.19 -18.15
N GLN A 173 24.41 3.11 -19.45
CA GLN A 173 24.27 4.25 -20.35
C GLN A 173 23.34 3.88 -21.50
N VAL A 174 22.53 4.84 -21.96
CA VAL A 174 21.69 4.74 -23.16
C VAL A 174 21.90 6.00 -24.00
N GLY A 175 22.48 5.86 -25.19
CA GLY A 175 22.96 7.01 -25.95
C GLY A 175 24.00 7.80 -25.14
N GLU A 176 23.76 9.08 -24.91
CA GLU A 176 24.62 9.94 -24.06
C GLU A 176 24.18 9.96 -22.59
N ARG A 177 23.02 9.40 -22.26
CA ARG A 177 22.47 9.45 -20.89
C ARG A 177 23.10 8.36 -20.03
N LYS A 178 23.83 8.77 -18.98
CA LYS A 178 24.22 7.89 -17.88
C LYS A 178 22.98 7.52 -17.06
N ILE A 179 22.81 6.24 -16.77
CA ILE A 179 21.65 5.71 -16.04
C ILE A 179 22.00 5.60 -14.56
N ASP A 180 21.05 5.98 -13.70
CA ASP A 180 21.19 5.81 -12.25
C ASP A 180 21.35 4.32 -11.90
N PRO A 181 22.14 3.97 -10.87
CA PRO A 181 22.28 2.57 -10.47
C PRO A 181 20.93 1.97 -10.09
N LEU A 182 20.74 0.69 -10.42
CA LEU A 182 19.55 -0.06 -10.03
C LEU A 182 19.43 -0.09 -8.49
N GLN A 183 18.41 0.58 -7.96
CA GLN A 183 18.17 0.71 -6.52
C GLN A 183 17.39 -0.47 -5.92
N GLY A 184 16.58 -1.13 -6.74
CA GLY A 184 15.75 -2.26 -6.30
C GLY A 184 16.51 -3.56 -6.13
N LYS A 185 15.91 -4.49 -5.39
CA LYS A 185 16.36 -5.88 -5.24
C LYS A 185 15.27 -6.81 -5.77
N SER A 186 15.64 -7.80 -6.57
CA SER A 186 14.67 -8.72 -7.19
C SER A 186 13.78 -9.41 -6.14
N LEU A 187 12.48 -9.50 -6.44
CA LEU A 187 11.50 -10.30 -5.68
C LEU A 187 11.57 -11.80 -6.03
N GLY A 188 12.37 -12.19 -7.03
CA GLY A 188 12.51 -13.57 -7.51
C GLY A 188 12.73 -14.62 -6.41
N PRO A 189 13.58 -14.40 -5.39
CA PRO A 189 13.73 -15.36 -4.30
C PRO A 189 12.42 -15.62 -3.54
N ILE A 190 11.58 -14.60 -3.34
CA ILE A 190 10.26 -14.75 -2.71
C ILE A 190 9.36 -15.62 -3.57
N PHE A 191 9.36 -15.41 -4.90
CA PHE A 191 8.60 -16.22 -5.84
C PHE A 191 9.03 -17.69 -5.81
N ALA A 192 10.32 -17.95 -5.58
CA ALA A 192 10.89 -19.27 -5.39
C ALA A 192 10.65 -19.87 -3.99
N GLY A 193 9.88 -19.20 -3.11
CA GLY A 193 9.61 -19.65 -1.74
C GLY A 193 10.80 -19.50 -0.78
N LYS A 194 11.77 -18.65 -1.12
CA LYS A 194 12.98 -18.39 -0.34
C LYS A 194 12.91 -17.02 0.36
N THR A 195 13.81 -16.84 1.32
CA THR A 195 14.09 -15.52 1.88
C THR A 195 15.03 -14.75 0.94
N ARG A 196 14.74 -13.48 0.69
CA ARG A 196 15.63 -12.57 -0.04
C ARG A 196 16.45 -11.71 0.91
N ASP A 197 17.56 -11.16 0.41
CA ASP A 197 18.27 -10.11 1.13
C ASP A 197 17.39 -8.86 1.25
N PRO A 198 17.16 -8.34 2.46
CA PRO A 198 16.34 -7.15 2.65
C PRO A 198 17.09 -5.90 2.17
N HIS A 199 16.35 -4.82 1.95
CA HIS A 199 16.96 -3.49 1.86
C HIS A 199 17.54 -3.12 3.22
N GLU A 200 18.74 -2.54 3.23
CA GLU A 200 19.35 -2.02 4.46
C GLU A 200 18.52 -0.86 4.99
N THR A 201 18.24 0.10 4.10
CA THR A 201 17.40 1.25 4.38
C THR A 201 16.41 1.50 3.23
N LEU A 202 15.16 1.80 3.56
CA LEU A 202 14.16 2.32 2.64
C LEU A 202 13.80 3.76 3.01
N TYR A 203 13.79 4.63 2.01
CA TYR A 203 13.53 6.07 2.15
C TYR A 203 12.18 6.41 1.52
N PHE A 204 11.40 7.22 2.21
CA PHE A 204 10.08 7.63 1.78
C PHE A 204 9.93 9.15 1.94
N HIS A 205 9.60 9.86 0.87
CA HIS A 205 9.41 11.30 0.90
C HIS A 205 8.25 11.72 0.00
N PHE A 206 7.33 12.52 0.54
CA PHE A 206 6.36 13.23 -0.28
C PHE A 206 5.95 14.54 0.40
N GLY A 207 6.21 15.67 -0.27
CA GLY A 207 5.86 16.99 0.24
C GLY A 207 6.61 17.30 1.54
N THR A 208 5.89 17.25 2.66
CA THR A 208 6.43 17.51 4.01
C THR A 208 6.45 16.26 4.90
N ASP A 209 6.00 15.13 4.37
CA ASP A 209 5.95 13.85 5.04
C ASP A 209 7.18 13.03 4.64
N ARG A 210 7.81 12.40 5.63
CA ARG A 210 9.05 11.66 5.45
C ARG A 210 9.09 10.42 6.34
N ALA A 211 9.73 9.36 5.86
CA ALA A 211 10.04 8.19 6.67
C ALA A 211 11.32 7.49 6.22
N LEU A 212 11.93 6.78 7.17
CA LEU A 212 13.10 5.94 6.99
C LEU A 212 12.79 4.57 7.61
N ARG A 213 13.06 3.46 6.92
CA ARG A 213 12.91 2.12 7.49
C ARG A 213 14.22 1.34 7.40
N GLN A 214 14.66 0.81 8.53
CA GLN A 214 15.85 -0.04 8.67
C GLN A 214 15.45 -1.36 9.37
N GLY A 215 15.36 -2.44 8.59
CA GLY A 215 14.80 -3.70 9.06
C GLY A 215 13.38 -3.51 9.63
N ASP A 216 13.23 -3.80 10.92
CA ASP A 216 11.96 -3.69 11.64
C ASP A 216 11.73 -2.31 12.24
N TRP A 217 12.68 -1.39 12.14
CA TRP A 217 12.55 -0.06 12.73
C TRP A 217 12.18 0.96 11.66
N LYS A 218 11.21 1.82 11.99
CA LYS A 218 10.75 2.87 11.10
C LYS A 218 10.66 4.20 11.84
N LEU A 219 11.31 5.20 11.28
CA LEU A 219 11.17 6.59 11.67
C LEU A 219 10.14 7.25 10.74
N SER A 220 9.11 7.89 11.27
CA SER A 220 8.05 8.53 10.48
C SER A 220 7.78 9.94 11.00
N SER A 221 7.49 10.86 10.09
CA SER A 221 7.06 12.22 10.40
C SER A 221 6.04 12.69 9.37
N ALA A 222 4.92 13.25 9.84
CA ALA A 222 3.91 13.87 9.00
C ALA A 222 3.93 15.40 9.14
N LYS A 223 3.73 16.14 8.05
CA LYS A 223 3.61 17.60 8.02
C LYS A 223 4.73 18.36 8.74
N LEU A 224 6.00 17.99 8.52
CA LEU A 224 7.17 18.53 9.24
C LEU A 224 7.10 18.41 10.76
N GLY A 225 6.29 17.48 11.29
CA GLY A 225 6.22 17.20 12.72
C GLY A 225 7.51 16.62 13.28
N ARG A 226 7.50 16.34 14.59
CA ARG A 226 8.58 15.59 15.23
C ARG A 226 8.69 14.19 14.62
N TRP A 227 9.88 13.61 14.71
CA TRP A 227 10.06 12.20 14.42
C TRP A 227 9.35 11.31 15.44
N GLU A 228 8.65 10.31 14.95
CA GLU A 228 8.11 9.19 15.72
C GLU A 228 8.87 7.93 15.32
N LEU A 229 9.08 7.03 16.28
CA LEU A 229 9.80 5.78 16.05
C LEU A 229 8.88 4.59 16.32
N PHE A 230 8.88 3.63 15.41
CA PHE A 230 8.07 2.43 15.50
C PHE A 230 8.91 1.19 15.23
N ASN A 231 8.62 0.10 15.95
CA ASN A 231 9.01 -1.25 15.52
C ASN A 231 7.84 -1.82 14.69
N VAL A 232 8.00 -1.89 13.37
CA VAL A 232 6.95 -2.29 12.43
C VAL A 232 6.79 -3.80 12.28
N ASP A 233 7.67 -4.62 12.85
CA ASP A 233 7.37 -6.04 13.01
C ASP A 233 6.36 -6.24 14.14
N GLU A 234 6.50 -5.52 15.26
CA GLU A 234 5.58 -5.62 16.39
C GLU A 234 4.31 -4.78 16.21
N ASP A 235 4.46 -3.54 15.73
CA ASP A 235 3.39 -2.56 15.57
C ASP A 235 3.46 -1.87 14.21
N ARG A 236 3.09 -2.59 13.15
CA ARG A 236 2.97 -2.02 11.81
C ARG A 236 1.82 -1.00 11.69
N THR A 237 0.97 -0.85 12.70
CA THR A 237 -0.11 0.16 12.65
C THR A 237 0.31 1.50 13.22
N GLU A 238 1.56 1.60 13.70
CA GLU A 238 2.21 2.83 14.12
C GLU A 238 1.39 3.51 15.21
N THR A 239 0.99 2.75 16.24
CA THR A 239 0.14 3.23 17.34
C THR A 239 0.91 3.47 18.63
N ASN A 240 2.10 2.89 18.75
CA ASN A 240 2.99 3.06 19.90
C ASN A 240 4.29 3.78 19.49
N ASP A 241 4.37 5.09 19.73
CA ASP A 241 5.59 5.85 19.48
C ASP A 241 6.65 5.55 20.54
N LEU A 242 7.76 4.96 20.09
CA LEU A 242 8.90 4.52 20.89
C LEU A 242 10.04 5.57 20.92
N SER A 243 9.80 6.78 20.40
CA SER A 243 10.84 7.81 20.25
C SER A 243 11.47 8.24 21.58
N SER A 244 10.69 8.31 22.66
CA SER A 244 11.17 8.64 24.01
C SER A 244 11.94 7.49 24.67
N GLU A 245 11.62 6.24 24.31
CA GLU A 245 12.25 5.03 24.83
C GLU A 245 13.58 4.72 24.13
N HIS A 246 13.73 5.13 22.87
CA HIS A 246 14.95 4.90 22.07
C HIS A 246 15.48 6.19 21.41
N PRO A 247 15.86 7.22 22.20
CA PRO A 247 16.29 8.52 21.67
C PRO A 247 17.59 8.45 20.84
N GLU A 248 18.50 7.52 21.17
CA GLU A 248 19.72 7.30 20.41
C GLU A 248 19.42 6.80 18.99
N ARG A 249 18.41 5.92 18.85
CA ARG A 249 17.99 5.43 17.54
C ARG A 249 17.33 6.51 16.71
N VAL A 250 16.47 7.32 17.33
CA VAL A 250 15.90 8.51 16.68
C VAL A 250 17.01 9.41 16.17
N THR A 251 18.03 9.68 16.99
CA THR A 251 19.16 10.53 16.62
C THR A 251 19.96 9.94 15.46
N ALA A 252 20.27 8.64 15.50
CA ALA A 252 21.00 7.97 14.43
C ALA A 252 20.22 7.97 13.10
N MET A 253 18.95 7.55 13.11
CA MET A 253 18.12 7.48 11.91
C MET A 253 17.79 8.86 11.36
N SER A 254 17.56 9.87 12.21
CA SER A 254 17.31 11.24 11.77
C SER A 254 18.55 11.95 11.22
N LYS A 255 19.76 11.50 11.60
CA LYS A 255 21.02 11.98 11.02
C LYS A 255 21.30 11.35 9.65
N GLU A 256 20.87 10.11 9.45
CA GLU A 256 20.96 9.45 8.13
C GLU A 256 20.00 10.05 7.11
N TRP A 257 18.83 10.51 7.56
CA TRP A 257 17.85 11.23 6.73
C TRP A 257 18.32 12.63 6.32
#